data_AF-A0A0A9ZJK4-F1
#
_entry.id   AF-A0A0A9ZJK4-F1
#
_cell.length_a   1.000
_cell.length_b   1.000
_cell.length_c   1.000
_cell.angle_alpha   90.00
_cell.angle_beta   90.00
_cell.angle_gamma   90.00
#
_symmetry.space_group_name_H-M   'P 1'
#
loop_
_entity.id
_entity.type
_entity.pdbx_description
1 polymer ?
#
loop_
_entity_poly.entity_id
_entity_poly.type
_entity_poly.pdbx_seq_one_letter_code
_entity_poly.pdbx_strand_id
1 'polypeptide(L)'
;MAVAWSPCSTYLASGDMDGTIIIWDPRTAKPLHGTKMLQSHSKSITALVWQPLKDSNTGSGVSNTSILLASASRDGTIRIWNVRNGTCIHIFTGHTQSIRTLKWGGAGYLYSGSQDRSIKVWDFKKRTLHCTLDGHRHWVNTLSTNTDYTLRLGPYNKDGS
;
A
#
# COMPACT_ATOMS: atom_id res chain seq x y z
N MET A 1 6.60 -12.53 2.18
CA MET A 1 5.34 -12.96 1.57
C MET A 1 4.23 -12.06 2.06
N ALA A 2 3.49 -11.46 1.13
CA ALA A 2 2.36 -10.60 1.43
C ALA A 2 1.30 -10.75 0.34
N VAL A 3 0.04 -10.55 0.68
CA VAL A 3 -1.07 -10.51 -0.27
C VAL A 3 -1.98 -9.33 0.05
N ALA A 4 -2.58 -8.73 -0.97
CA ALA A 4 -3.49 -7.62 -0.80
C ALA A 4 -4.55 -7.59 -1.89
N TRP A 5 -5.81 -7.46 -1.50
CA TRP A 5 -6.93 -7.27 -2.42
C TRP A 5 -7.06 -5.82 -2.83
N SER A 6 -7.34 -5.58 -4.12
CA SER A 6 -7.66 -4.25 -4.59
C SER A 6 -8.98 -3.78 -3.97
N PRO A 7 -9.13 -2.48 -3.65
CA PRO A 7 -10.36 -1.94 -3.06
C PRO A 7 -11.60 -2.08 -3.94
N CYS A 8 -11.41 -2.19 -5.27
CA CYS A 8 -12.47 -2.46 -6.23
C CYS A 8 -12.74 -3.98 -6.41
N SER A 9 -12.18 -4.84 -5.55
CA SER A 9 -12.33 -6.30 -5.55
C SER A 9 -12.08 -6.97 -6.90
N THR A 10 -11.25 -6.35 -7.74
CA THR A 10 -11.00 -6.83 -9.12
C THR A 10 -9.66 -7.55 -9.23
N TYR A 11 -8.66 -7.13 -8.46
CA TYR A 11 -7.30 -7.65 -8.57
C TYR A 11 -6.77 -8.10 -7.22
N LEU A 12 -5.91 -9.13 -7.24
CA LEU A 12 -5.17 -9.60 -6.09
C LEU A 12 -3.69 -9.36 -6.35
N ALA A 13 -2.99 -8.71 -5.41
CA ALA A 13 -1.54 -8.60 -5.45
C ALA A 13 -0.91 -9.63 -4.53
N SER A 14 0.17 -10.29 -4.97
CA SER A 14 1.00 -11.17 -4.15
C SER A 14 2.47 -10.79 -4.27
N GLY A 15 3.20 -10.86 -3.17
CA GLY A 15 4.63 -10.56 -3.10
C GLY A 15 5.43 -11.73 -2.56
N ASP A 16 6.54 -12.04 -3.21
CA ASP A 16 7.40 -13.20 -2.97
C ASP A 16 8.65 -12.84 -2.13
N MET A 17 9.36 -13.85 -1.65
CA MET A 17 10.65 -13.77 -0.98
C MET A 17 11.82 -13.33 -1.89
N ASP A 18 11.74 -13.57 -3.19
CA ASP A 18 12.74 -13.13 -4.17
C ASP A 18 12.62 -11.63 -4.55
N GLY A 19 11.61 -10.92 -4.00
CA GLY A 19 11.35 -9.50 -4.30
C GLY A 19 10.38 -9.26 -5.45
N THR A 20 9.83 -10.32 -6.03
CA THR A 20 8.82 -10.31 -7.06
C THR A 20 7.45 -9.87 -6.54
N ILE A 21 6.71 -9.15 -7.38
CA ILE A 21 5.29 -8.86 -7.18
C ILE A 21 4.50 -9.34 -8.40
N ILE A 22 3.39 -10.04 -8.15
CA ILE A 22 2.44 -10.49 -9.17
C ILE A 22 1.08 -9.87 -8.90
N ILE A 23 0.43 -9.42 -9.97
CA ILE A 23 -0.96 -8.98 -9.96
C ILE A 23 -1.80 -10.00 -10.71
N TRP A 24 -2.77 -10.56 -10.01
CA TRP A 24 -3.68 -11.58 -10.49
C TRP A 24 -5.04 -10.96 -10.81
N ASP A 25 -5.60 -11.36 -11.94
CA ASP A 25 -7.03 -11.29 -12.16
C ASP A 25 -7.65 -12.64 -11.76
N PRO A 26 -8.36 -12.71 -10.61
CA PRO A 26 -8.95 -13.94 -10.12
C PRO A 26 -10.09 -14.46 -11.01
N ARG A 27 -10.68 -13.62 -11.88
CA ARG A 27 -11.75 -14.04 -12.79
C ARG A 27 -11.22 -14.84 -13.96
N THR A 28 -10.03 -14.49 -14.44
CA THR A 28 -9.37 -15.15 -15.56
C THR A 28 -8.30 -16.15 -15.12
N ALA A 29 -7.99 -16.20 -13.83
CA ALA A 29 -6.92 -16.99 -13.22
C ALA A 29 -5.53 -16.74 -13.87
N LYS A 30 -5.31 -15.52 -14.37
CA LYS A 30 -4.09 -15.14 -15.10
C LYS A 30 -3.42 -13.90 -14.49
N PRO A 31 -2.08 -13.81 -14.56
CA PRO A 31 -1.37 -12.60 -14.20
C PRO A 31 -1.59 -11.50 -15.25
N LEU A 32 -1.79 -10.26 -14.80
CA LEU A 32 -2.18 -9.13 -15.67
C LEU A 32 -1.11 -8.77 -16.71
N HIS A 33 0.17 -8.88 -16.37
CA HIS A 33 1.33 -8.46 -17.20
C HIS A 33 2.23 -9.63 -17.63
N GLY A 34 1.71 -10.86 -17.61
CA GLY A 34 2.52 -12.08 -17.80
C GLY A 34 3.53 -12.33 -16.67
N THR A 35 4.46 -13.27 -16.88
CA THR A 35 5.57 -13.57 -15.93
C THR A 35 6.72 -12.57 -16.02
N LYS A 36 6.59 -11.48 -16.80
CA LYS A 36 7.59 -10.42 -16.84
C LYS A 36 7.40 -9.56 -15.60
N MET A 37 7.98 -10.09 -14.54
CA MET A 37 7.76 -9.62 -13.18
C MET A 37 8.37 -8.25 -13.03
N LEU A 38 7.69 -7.40 -12.26
CA LEU A 38 8.32 -6.24 -11.68
C LEU A 38 9.50 -6.79 -10.87
N GLN A 39 10.73 -6.73 -11.37
CA GLN A 39 11.91 -7.06 -10.58
C GLN A 39 12.05 -5.91 -9.58
N SER A 40 11.32 -6.08 -8.48
CA SER A 40 10.71 -4.95 -7.79
C SER A 40 11.64 -4.49 -6.69
N HIS A 41 12.06 -5.42 -5.85
CA HIS A 41 12.87 -5.18 -4.67
C HIS A 41 14.07 -6.14 -4.70
N SER A 42 15.17 -5.77 -4.04
CA SER A 42 16.37 -6.62 -3.99
C SER A 42 16.27 -7.73 -2.94
N LYS A 43 15.21 -7.70 -2.12
CA LYS A 43 14.89 -8.68 -1.09
C LYS A 43 13.37 -8.90 -0.99
N SER A 44 13.01 -9.93 -0.24
CA SER A 44 11.64 -10.32 0.12
C SER A 44 10.68 -9.17 0.37
N ILE A 45 9.51 -9.27 -0.27
CA ILE A 45 8.35 -8.40 -0.03
C ILE A 45 7.73 -8.76 1.33
N THR A 46 7.59 -7.76 2.18
CA THR A 46 7.07 -7.91 3.54
C THR A 46 5.64 -7.40 3.69
N ALA A 47 5.24 -6.41 2.89
CA ALA A 47 3.87 -5.91 2.88
C ALA A 47 3.47 -5.38 1.50
N LEU A 48 2.19 -5.52 1.18
CA LEU A 48 1.53 -4.96 0.00
C LEU A 48 0.28 -4.22 0.47
N VAL A 49 0.07 -3.00 -0.01
CA VAL A 49 -1.15 -2.23 0.28
C VAL A 49 -1.59 -1.43 -0.93
N TRP A 50 -2.87 -1.51 -1.24
CA TRP A 50 -3.45 -0.73 -2.31
C TRP A 50 -3.77 0.68 -1.83
N GLN A 51 -3.68 1.64 -2.74
CA GLN A 51 -4.27 2.97 -2.51
C GLN A 51 -5.76 2.80 -2.21
N PRO A 52 -6.31 3.39 -1.13
CA PRO A 52 -7.74 3.34 -0.86
C PRO A 52 -8.54 4.10 -1.94
N LEU A 53 -9.80 3.71 -2.15
CA LEU A 53 -10.70 4.47 -3.02
C LEU A 53 -10.87 5.88 -2.45
N LYS A 54 -10.95 6.87 -3.34
CA LYS A 54 -11.37 8.22 -2.95
C LYS A 54 -12.88 8.28 -3.04
N ASP A 55 -13.52 8.79 -2.00
CA ASP A 55 -14.95 9.12 -2.08
C ASP A 55 -15.18 10.15 -3.19
N SER A 56 -16.20 9.89 -4.00
CA SER A 56 -16.63 10.69 -5.15
C SER A 56 -17.14 12.09 -4.81
N ASN A 57 -17.20 12.45 -3.53
CA ASN A 57 -17.74 13.73 -3.07
C ASN A 57 -16.80 14.93 -3.30
N THR A 58 -15.55 14.69 -3.71
CA THR A 58 -14.72 15.74 -4.32
C THR A 58 -14.95 15.70 -5.82
N GLY A 59 -15.69 16.66 -6.39
CA GLY A 59 -16.18 16.73 -7.78
C GLY A 59 -15.15 16.73 -8.91
N SER A 60 -14.14 15.86 -8.84
CA SER A 60 -13.18 15.53 -9.89
C SER A 60 -13.57 14.17 -10.44
N GLY A 61 -14.03 14.12 -11.70
CA GLY A 61 -14.56 12.93 -12.38
C GLY A 61 -13.77 11.66 -12.04
N VAL A 62 -14.46 10.70 -11.42
CA VAL A 62 -13.83 9.64 -10.63
C VAL A 62 -13.46 8.45 -11.52
N SER A 63 -12.18 8.07 -11.51
CA SER A 63 -11.77 6.69 -11.80
C SER A 63 -12.00 5.86 -10.54
N ASN A 64 -13.07 5.07 -10.51
CA ASN A 64 -13.43 4.14 -9.41
C ASN A 64 -12.48 2.93 -9.28
N THR A 65 -11.27 3.02 -9.85
CA THR A 65 -10.27 1.96 -9.80
C THR A 65 -9.00 2.49 -9.14
N SER A 66 -8.65 1.91 -8.00
CA SER A 66 -7.32 2.11 -7.42
C SER A 66 -6.29 1.41 -8.30
N ILE A 67 -5.56 2.21 -9.05
CA ILE A 67 -4.50 1.74 -9.95
C ILE A 67 -3.14 1.68 -9.25
N LEU A 68 -3.03 2.18 -8.01
CA LEU A 68 -1.77 2.27 -7.29
C LEU A 68 -1.65 1.19 -6.21
N LEU A 69 -0.49 0.54 -6.20
CA LEU A 69 -0.08 -0.43 -5.21
C LEU A 69 1.23 0.04 -4.57
N ALA A 70 1.31 0.00 -3.24
CA ALA A 70 2.57 0.18 -2.53
C ALA A 70 3.09 -1.18 -2.04
N SER A 71 4.40 -1.38 -2.15
CA SER A 71 5.12 -2.53 -1.61
C SER A 71 6.19 -2.09 -0.64
N ALA A 72 6.40 -2.86 0.41
CA ALA A 72 7.54 -2.74 1.32
C ALA A 72 8.37 -4.02 1.31
N SER A 73 9.66 -3.88 1.55
CA SER A 73 10.62 -5.00 1.48
C SER A 73 11.61 -5.00 2.65
N ARG A 74 12.25 -6.16 2.82
CA ARG A 74 13.45 -6.33 3.65
C ARG A 74 14.65 -5.52 3.17
N ASP A 75 14.61 -4.96 1.96
CA ASP A 75 15.65 -4.06 1.45
C ASP A 75 15.60 -2.64 2.04
N GLY A 76 14.60 -2.33 2.88
CA GLY A 76 14.46 -1.03 3.53
C GLY A 76 13.76 0.02 2.67
N THR A 77 13.25 -0.36 1.49
CA THR A 77 12.57 0.56 0.57
C THR A 77 11.07 0.30 0.49
N ILE A 78 10.33 1.35 0.13
CA ILE A 78 8.92 1.28 -0.24
C ILE A 78 8.82 1.68 -1.70
N ARG A 79 8.09 0.91 -2.51
CA ARG A 79 7.90 1.22 -3.94
C ARG A 79 6.43 1.38 -4.26
N ILE A 80 6.13 2.35 -5.12
CA ILE A 80 4.78 2.59 -5.61
C ILE A 80 4.70 2.18 -7.07
N TRP A 81 3.68 1.42 -7.39
CA TRP A 81 3.45 0.81 -8.68
C TRP A 81 2.16 1.34 -9.28
N ASN A 82 2.20 1.69 -10.56
CA ASN A 82 0.99 1.78 -11.35
C ASN A 82 0.69 0.40 -11.94
N VAL A 83 -0.38 -0.22 -11.45
CA VAL A 83 -0.78 -1.58 -11.80
C VAL A 83 -1.29 -1.69 -13.23
N ARG A 84 -1.79 -0.60 -13.84
CA ARG A 84 -2.33 -0.65 -15.20
C ARG A 84 -1.24 -0.81 -16.25
N ASN A 85 -0.09 -0.18 -16.06
CA ASN A 85 1.03 -0.22 -17.00
C ASN A 85 2.24 -1.02 -16.47
N GLY A 86 2.16 -1.52 -15.23
CA GLY A 86 3.24 -2.30 -14.62
C GLY A 86 4.51 -1.48 -14.39
N THR A 87 4.41 -0.19 -14.08
CA THR A 87 5.61 0.64 -13.85
C THR A 87 5.79 1.01 -12.39
N CYS A 88 7.04 1.00 -11.93
CA CYS A 88 7.43 1.63 -10.67
C CYS A 88 7.40 3.14 -10.88
N ILE A 89 6.55 3.84 -10.16
CA ILE A 89 6.47 5.31 -10.27
C ILE A 89 7.38 5.97 -9.24
N HIS A 90 7.44 5.47 -8.00
CA HIS A 90 8.22 6.07 -6.90
C HIS A 90 8.92 5.03 -6.05
N ILE A 91 10.06 5.42 -5.49
CA ILE A 91 10.82 4.66 -4.52
C ILE A 91 11.07 5.58 -3.33
N PHE A 92 10.59 5.18 -2.15
CA PHE A 92 10.95 5.82 -0.88
C PHE A 92 12.10 5.07 -0.24
N THR A 93 13.15 5.81 0.06
CA THR A 93 14.33 5.36 0.79
C THR A 93 14.43 6.12 2.11
N GLY A 94 14.94 5.47 3.16
CA GLY A 94 15.19 6.13 4.44
C GLY A 94 15.06 5.23 5.67
N HIS A 95 14.43 4.05 5.56
CA HIS A 95 14.61 3.02 6.57
C HIS A 95 15.98 2.39 6.42
N THR A 96 16.66 2.13 7.54
CA THR A 96 18.02 1.56 7.57
C THR A 96 18.01 0.05 7.76
N GLN A 97 16.85 -0.53 8.06
CA GLN A 97 16.64 -1.96 8.20
C GLN A 97 15.34 -2.40 7.53
N SER A 98 15.03 -3.70 7.61
CA SER A 98 13.83 -4.29 6.99
C SER A 98 12.56 -3.58 7.44
N ILE A 99 11.75 -3.18 6.47
CA ILE A 99 10.38 -2.75 6.72
C ILE A 99 9.56 -4.02 6.98
N ARG A 100 8.75 -4.03 8.05
CA ARG A 100 7.91 -5.17 8.43
C ARG A 100 6.44 -4.96 8.11
N THR A 101 6.00 -3.72 8.08
CA THR A 101 4.58 -3.38 7.92
C THR A 101 4.45 -2.06 7.15
N LEU A 102 3.39 -1.97 6.35
CA LEU A 102 3.06 -0.82 5.52
C LEU A 102 1.54 -0.62 5.53
N LYS A 103 1.08 0.63 5.63
CA LYS A 103 -0.34 1.01 5.52
C LYS A 103 -0.50 2.26 4.68
N TRP A 104 -1.56 2.31 3.88
CA TRP A 104 -1.94 3.47 3.07
C TRP A 104 -3.14 4.17 3.72
N GLY A 105 -2.96 5.42 4.15
CA GLY A 105 -4.04 6.24 4.71
C GLY A 105 -4.79 7.06 3.66
N GLY A 106 -6.08 7.35 3.91
CA GLY A 106 -6.95 8.06 2.97
C GLY A 106 -6.52 9.50 2.64
N ALA A 107 -5.76 10.16 3.52
CA ALA A 107 -5.24 11.50 3.30
C ALA A 107 -4.06 11.57 2.29
N GLY A 108 -3.59 10.44 1.77
CA GLY A 108 -2.41 10.37 0.89
C GLY A 108 -1.10 10.19 1.63
N TYR A 109 -1.14 9.67 2.86
CA TYR A 109 0.04 9.28 3.62
C TYR A 109 0.25 7.77 3.58
N LEU A 110 1.51 7.36 3.57
CA LEU A 110 1.94 5.99 3.82
C LEU A 110 2.60 5.91 5.19
N TYR A 111 2.32 4.83 5.92
CA TYR A 111 2.89 4.56 7.23
C TYR A 111 3.67 3.26 7.17
N SER A 112 4.95 3.30 7.52
CA SER A 112 5.81 2.11 7.54
C SER A 112 6.43 1.90 8.91
N GLY A 113 6.47 0.64 9.34
CA GLY A 113 7.14 0.20 10.57
C GLY A 113 8.30 -0.73 10.24
N SER A 114 9.43 -0.55 10.92
CA SER A 114 10.70 -1.18 10.57
C SER A 114 11.41 -1.84 11.76
N GLN A 115 12.36 -2.72 11.43
CA GLN A 115 13.35 -3.26 12.37
C GLN A 115 14.30 -2.18 12.92
N ASP A 116 14.42 -1.02 12.26
CA ASP A 116 15.19 0.12 12.78
C ASP A 116 14.52 0.80 13.99
N ARG A 117 13.36 0.28 14.43
CA ARG A 117 12.57 0.70 15.59
C ARG A 117 11.84 2.04 15.38
N SER A 118 11.82 2.54 14.15
CA SER A 118 11.06 3.73 13.79
C SER A 118 9.76 3.40 13.06
N ILE A 119 8.79 4.31 13.19
CA ILE A 119 7.69 4.42 12.24
C ILE A 119 7.97 5.65 11.38
N LYS A 120 7.85 5.52 10.05
CA LYS A 120 7.99 6.65 9.13
C LYS A 120 6.66 6.94 8.44
N VAL A 121 6.35 8.22 8.32
CA VAL A 121 5.18 8.74 7.61
C VAL A 121 5.67 9.39 6.33
N TRP A 122 5.14 8.95 5.19
CA TRP A 122 5.54 9.43 3.87
C TRP A 122 4.38 10.15 3.21
N ASP A 123 4.63 11.35 2.70
CA ASP A 123 3.67 12.06 1.87
C ASP A 123 3.77 11.52 0.43
N PHE A 124 2.74 10.79 -0.01
CA PHE A 124 2.72 10.21 -1.35
C PHE A 124 2.70 11.29 -2.44
N LYS A 125 1.99 12.40 -2.20
CA LYS A 125 1.85 13.48 -3.20
C LYS A 125 3.15 14.24 -3.36
N LYS A 126 3.80 14.59 -2.24
CA LYS A 126 5.07 15.32 -2.23
C LYS A 126 6.28 14.42 -2.47
N ARG A 127 6.11 13.10 -2.33
CA ARG A 127 7.16 12.08 -2.50
C ARG A 127 8.32 12.27 -1.51
N THR A 128 7.99 12.72 -0.31
CA THR A 128 8.96 13.02 0.73
C THR A 128 8.61 12.31 2.03
N LEU A 129 9.63 12.09 2.86
CA LEU A 129 9.42 11.75 4.26
C LEU A 129 8.74 12.94 4.95
N HIS A 130 7.55 12.72 5.52
CA HIS A 130 6.82 13.74 6.26
C HIS A 130 7.35 13.85 7.69
N CYS A 131 7.46 12.73 8.39
CA CYS A 131 8.07 12.68 9.71
C CYS A 131 8.54 11.26 10.08
N THR A 132 9.37 11.18 11.12
CA THR A 132 9.76 9.93 11.78
C THR A 132 9.22 9.96 13.20
N LEU A 133 8.58 8.87 13.62
CA LEU A 133 8.10 8.66 14.98
C LEU A 133 9.04 7.67 15.66
N ASP A 134 9.86 8.21 16.56
CA ASP A 134 10.81 7.45 17.37
C ASP A 134 10.24 7.23 18.78
N GLY A 135 10.56 6.08 19.38
CA GLY A 135 10.12 5.77 20.74
C GLY A 135 10.03 4.27 21.06
N HIS A 136 9.90 3.41 20.04
CA HIS A 136 9.95 1.97 20.26
C HIS A 136 11.38 1.51 20.61
N ARG A 137 11.50 0.65 21.63
CA ARG A 137 12.79 0.04 22.02
C ARG A 137 13.17 -1.16 21.16
N HIS A 138 12.18 -1.75 20.48
CA HIS A 138 12.31 -2.93 19.62
C HIS A 138 11.58 -2.73 18.30
N TRP A 139 11.59 -3.78 17.47
CA TRP A 139 11.03 -3.78 16.13
C TRP A 139 9.54 -3.41 16.09
N VAL A 140 9.16 -2.62 15.10
CA VAL A 140 7.76 -2.35 14.81
C VAL A 140 7.24 -3.45 13.89
N ASN A 141 6.46 -4.37 14.44
CA ASN A 141 6.01 -5.56 13.70
C ASN A 141 4.72 -5.33 12.90
N THR A 142 3.81 -4.51 13.40
CA THR A 142 2.49 -4.30 12.79
C THR A 142 2.03 -2.86 12.95
N LEU A 143 1.16 -2.42 12.05
CA LEU A 143 0.46 -1.14 12.11
C LEU A 143 -1.01 -1.41 11.77
N SER A 144 -1.90 -0.67 12.42
CA SER A 144 -3.32 -0.64 12.07
C SER A 144 -3.75 0.80 11.85
N THR A 145 -4.54 1.04 10.82
CA THR A 145 -5.19 2.33 10.57
C THR A 145 -6.64 2.23 11.03
N ASN A 146 -7.20 3.32 11.57
CA ASN A 146 -8.62 3.36 11.90
C ASN A 146 -9.47 3.08 10.63
N THR A 147 -10.50 2.25 10.80
CA THR A 147 -11.33 1.61 9.76
C THR A 147 -12.42 2.53 9.18
N ASP A 148 -12.47 3.81 9.55
CA ASP A 148 -13.50 4.77 9.11
C ASP A 148 -13.51 5.06 7.59
N TYR A 149 -12.69 4.35 6.82
CA TYR A 149 -12.67 4.39 5.36
C TYR A 149 -13.49 3.28 4.68
N THR A 150 -14.10 2.35 5.43
CA THR A 150 -14.71 1.14 4.83
C THR A 150 -16.23 0.98 5.05
N LEU A 151 -16.87 1.79 5.89
CA LEU A 151 -18.27 1.51 6.31
C LEU A 151 -19.24 2.71 6.41
N ARG A 152 -18.94 3.90 5.86
CA ARG A 152 -20.02 4.90 5.65
C ARG A 152 -20.81 4.61 4.38
N LEU A 153 -21.54 3.49 4.39
CA LEU A 153 -22.68 3.29 3.52
C LEU A 153 -23.94 3.73 4.29
N GLY A 154 -24.40 4.94 4.01
CA GLY A 154 -25.73 5.41 4.41
C GLY A 154 -25.72 6.82 5.01
N PRO A 155 -26.73 7.65 4.70
CA PRO A 155 -26.97 8.89 5.44
C PRO A 155 -27.19 8.54 6.92
N TYR A 156 -26.55 9.32 7.78
CA TYR A 156 -26.82 9.29 9.21
C TYR A 156 -28.24 9.82 9.44
N ASN A 157 -29.22 8.91 9.51
CA ASN A 157 -30.56 9.26 9.96
C ASN A 157 -30.46 9.60 11.46
N LYS A 158 -30.70 10.85 11.80
CA LYS A 158 -30.77 11.34 13.19
C LYS A 158 -32.02 10.89 13.92
N ASP A 159 -32.93 10.23 13.23
CA ASP A 159 -34.26 9.98 13.72
C ASP A 159 -34.35 8.52 14.14
N GLY A 160 -33.98 8.28 15.40
CA GLY A 160 -34.31 7.03 16.08
C GLY A 160 -35.79 7.01 16.44
N SER A 161 -36.65 6.71 15.45
CA SER A 161 -38.04 6.25 15.62
C SER A 161 -38.59 5.76 14.28
#